data_AF-A0A5P8JRV0-F1
#
_entry.id   AF-A0A5P8JRV0-F1
#
_cell.length_a   1.000
_cell.length_b   1.000
_cell.length_c   1.000
_cell.angle_alpha   90.00
_cell.angle_beta   90.00
_cell.angle_gamma   90.00
#
_symmetry.space_group_name_H-M   'P 1'
#
loop_
_entity.id
_entity.type
_entity.pdbx_description
1 polymer ?
#
loop_
_entity_poly.entity_id
_entity_poly.type
_entity_poly.pdbx_seq_one_letter_code
_entity_poly.pdbx_strand_id
1 'polypeptide(L)'
;MNYETKQDVFDETLSNLKKMDTQIEGEWGYSQLTMGVGKHGDVESTREIAIAEIRDRYASALPDDLPVIPLTVGEYIEEVKAHGKFSIIDPLWRVSDALSTIGESVLGDRSRWVLHHSDDFARAWVLGAWRVEETGEIVKLEAEK
;
A
#
# COMPACT_ATOMS: atom_id res chain seq x y z
N MET A 1 1.03 -4.99 12.61
CA MET A 1 2.33 -4.93 11.89
C MET A 1 2.57 -3.47 11.53
N ASN A 2 3.82 -2.99 11.45
CA ASN A 2 4.10 -1.64 10.95
C ASN A 2 4.32 -1.73 9.45
N TYR A 3 3.39 -1.21 8.64
CA TYR A 3 3.52 -1.22 7.19
C TYR A 3 4.29 0.02 6.75
N GLU A 4 5.32 -0.18 5.93
CA GLU A 4 6.09 0.91 5.35
C GLU A 4 5.31 1.56 4.21
N THR A 5 5.24 2.89 4.24
CA THR A 5 4.64 3.71 3.19
C THR A 5 5.69 4.17 2.19
N LYS A 6 5.24 4.66 1.02
CA LYS A 6 6.14 5.21 0.00
C LYS A 6 6.88 6.45 0.53
N GLN A 7 6.24 7.26 1.36
CA GLN A 7 6.90 8.40 1.99
C GLN A 7 7.96 7.94 2.99
N ASP A 8 7.72 6.87 3.77
CA ASP A 8 8.72 6.34 4.72
C ASP A 8 10.01 5.94 4.00
N VAL A 9 9.90 5.19 2.88
CA VAL A 9 11.07 4.78 2.07
C VAL A 9 11.81 6.00 1.54
N PHE A 10 11.06 7.02 1.08
CA PHE A 10 11.64 8.24 0.55
C PHE A 10 12.39 9.03 1.63
N ASP A 11 11.77 9.22 2.80
CA ASP A 11 12.34 9.98 3.91
C ASP A 11 13.58 9.30 4.50
N GLU A 12 13.56 7.97 4.63
CA GLU A 12 14.73 7.20 5.03
C GLU A 12 15.86 7.35 4.01
N THR A 13 15.56 7.20 2.71
CA THR A 13 16.54 7.34 1.64
C THR A 13 17.16 8.74 1.62
N LEU A 14 16.33 9.78 1.74
CA LEU A 14 16.78 11.16 1.78
C LEU A 14 17.64 11.44 3.02
N SER A 15 17.26 10.91 4.19
CA SER A 15 18.03 11.03 5.43
C SER A 15 19.40 10.38 5.30
N ASN A 16 19.46 9.20 4.69
CA ASN A 16 20.72 8.49 4.46
C ASN A 16 21.64 9.23 3.49
N LEU A 17 21.10 9.77 2.39
CA LEU A 17 21.85 10.60 1.45
C LEU A 17 22.43 11.85 2.12
N LYS A 18 21.63 12.56 2.92
CA LYS A 18 22.08 13.76 3.66
C LYS A 18 23.25 13.46 4.59
N LYS A 19 23.21 12.33 5.32
CA LYS A 19 24.30 11.91 6.22
C LYS A 19 25.60 11.64 5.46
N MET A 20 25.51 11.10 4.24
CA MET A 20 26.67 10.86 3.40
C MET A 20 27.33 12.17 2.94
N ASP A 21 26.54 13.15 2.53
CA ASP A 21 27.06 14.47 2.13
C ASP A 21 27.79 15.16 3.29
N THR A 22 27.26 15.05 4.52
CA THR A 22 27.91 15.63 5.72
C THR A 22 29.19 14.89 6.11
N GLN A 23 29.27 13.58 5.85
CA GLN A 23 30.45 12.77 6.19
C GLN A 23 31.59 12.96 5.18
N ILE A 24 31.29 13.28 3.92
CA ILE A 24 32.30 13.58 2.89
C ILE A 24 33.04 14.90 3.17
N GLU A 25 32.40 15.86 3.84
CA GLU A 25 33.03 17.14 4.22
C GLU A 25 33.95 17.04 5.45
N GLY A 26 33.87 15.94 6.22
CA GLY A 26 34.52 15.81 7.54
C GLY A 26 35.87 15.08 7.58
N GLU A 27 36.04 13.96 6.85
CA GLU A 27 37.27 13.15 6.82
C GLU A 27 37.04 11.99 5.84
N TRP A 28 38.05 11.56 5.07
CA TRP A 28 37.94 10.49 4.08
C TRP A 28 37.54 9.14 4.72
N GLY A 29 36.24 8.87 4.81
CA GLY A 29 35.66 7.59 5.25
C GLY A 29 34.79 6.98 4.16
N TYR A 30 35.28 5.90 3.56
CA TYR A 30 34.56 5.10 2.56
C TYR A 30 33.16 4.67 3.04
N SER A 31 32.14 5.18 2.34
CA SER A 31 30.77 4.69 2.07
C SER A 31 30.19 3.53 2.93
N GLN A 32 29.14 3.82 3.69
CA GLN A 32 28.19 2.85 4.24
C GLN A 32 26.85 2.85 3.47
N LEU A 33 26.87 2.80 2.14
CA LEU A 33 25.73 2.25 1.39
C LEU A 33 25.75 0.71 1.34
N THR A 34 26.70 0.05 2.01
CA THR A 34 26.68 -1.40 2.18
C THR A 34 25.73 -1.79 3.31
N MET A 35 24.43 -1.84 3.02
CA MET A 35 23.58 -2.83 3.68
C MET A 35 24.01 -4.21 3.17
N GLY A 36 25.07 -4.75 3.79
CA GLY A 36 25.61 -6.07 3.49
C GLY A 36 26.58 -6.16 2.32
N VAL A 37 27.76 -6.73 2.62
CA VAL A 37 28.74 -7.37 1.72
C VAL A 37 29.83 -6.48 1.08
N GLY A 38 31.08 -6.85 1.42
CA GLY A 38 32.17 -6.97 0.44
C GLY A 38 33.19 -5.83 0.36
N LYS A 39 34.42 -6.08 0.83
CA LYS A 39 35.58 -5.21 0.59
C LYS A 39 36.00 -5.25 -0.90
N HIS A 40 36.31 -4.08 -1.44
CA HIS A 40 37.06 -3.83 -2.68
C HIS A 40 36.49 -4.41 -3.99
N GLY A 41 35.79 -3.57 -4.73
CA GLY A 41 35.48 -3.73 -6.17
C GLY A 41 34.33 -2.81 -6.59
N ASP A 42 34.64 -1.80 -7.40
CA ASP A 42 33.71 -0.87 -8.09
C ASP A 42 32.61 -0.20 -7.26
N VAL A 43 32.89 1.04 -6.81
CA VAL A 43 31.94 1.94 -6.13
C VAL A 43 30.65 2.15 -6.94
N GLU A 44 30.73 2.07 -8.26
CA GLU A 44 29.58 2.17 -9.18
C GLU A 44 28.63 0.97 -9.03
N SER A 45 29.17 -0.25 -8.92
CA SER A 45 28.41 -1.48 -8.65
C SER A 45 27.72 -1.45 -7.29
N THR A 46 28.38 -0.91 -6.25
CA THR A 46 27.76 -0.80 -4.91
C THR A 46 26.58 0.19 -4.89
N ARG A 47 26.66 1.29 -5.65
CA ARG A 47 25.57 2.26 -5.77
C ARG A 47 24.39 1.70 -6.55
N GLU A 48 24.65 0.98 -7.64
CA GLU A 48 23.61 0.33 -8.44
C GLU A 48 22.82 -0.69 -7.62
N ILE A 49 23.50 -1.49 -6.79
CA ILE A 49 22.85 -2.45 -5.88
C ILE A 49 21.96 -1.73 -4.87
N ALA A 50 22.45 -0.67 -4.23
CA ALA A 50 21.65 0.09 -3.25
C ALA A 50 20.41 0.75 -3.89
N ILE A 51 20.55 1.30 -5.11
CA ILE A 51 19.41 1.86 -5.85
C ILE A 51 18.38 0.78 -6.19
N ALA A 52 18.84 -0.41 -6.61
CA ALA A 52 17.95 -1.54 -6.89
C ALA A 52 17.16 -1.95 -5.63
N GLU A 53 17.82 -2.05 -4.48
CA GLU A 53 17.16 -2.39 -3.21
C GLU A 53 16.12 -1.34 -2.78
N ILE A 54 16.46 -0.05 -2.86
CA ILE A 54 15.51 1.04 -2.57
C ILE A 54 14.31 0.98 -3.51
N ARG A 55 14.54 0.70 -4.80
CA ARG A 55 13.48 0.58 -5.79
C ARG A 55 12.53 -0.58 -5.47
N ASP A 56 13.06 -1.72 -5.05
CA ASP A 56 12.26 -2.89 -4.67
C ASP A 56 11.45 -2.65 -3.40
N ARG A 57 12.04 -1.98 -2.39
CA ARG A 57 11.33 -1.52 -1.19
C ARG A 57 10.21 -0.55 -1.54
N TYR A 58 10.51 0.48 -2.34
CA TYR A 58 9.53 1.48 -2.77
C TYR A 58 8.38 0.88 -3.58
N ALA A 59 8.67 -0.10 -4.43
CA ALA A 59 7.66 -0.83 -5.19
C ALA A 59 6.73 -1.65 -4.28
N SER A 60 7.28 -2.23 -3.20
CA SER A 60 6.55 -3.07 -2.25
C SER A 60 5.80 -2.28 -1.16
N ALA A 61 6.20 -1.03 -0.92
CA ALA A 61 5.61 -0.13 0.08
C ALA A 61 4.19 0.31 -0.29
N LEU A 62 3.36 0.54 0.73
CA LEU A 62 1.98 0.98 0.55
C LEU A 62 1.91 2.46 0.14
N PRO A 63 0.88 2.88 -0.63
CA PRO A 63 0.61 4.30 -0.86
C PRO A 63 0.34 5.01 0.48
N ASP A 64 0.68 6.29 0.57
CA ASP A 64 0.46 7.09 1.78
C ASP A 64 -1.03 7.43 1.98
N ASP A 65 -1.78 7.50 0.89
CA ASP A 65 -3.17 7.91 0.80
C ASP A 65 -4.15 6.72 0.83
N LEU A 66 -3.83 5.67 1.61
CA LEU A 66 -4.70 4.49 1.72
C LEU A 66 -6.17 4.89 1.96
N PRO A 67 -7.13 4.27 1.24
CA PRO A 67 -8.54 4.53 1.45
C PRO A 67 -8.91 4.17 2.89
N VAL A 68 -9.72 5.04 3.51
CA VAL A 68 -10.26 4.82 4.85
C VAL A 68 -11.66 4.27 4.69
N ILE A 69 -11.88 3.03 5.12
CA ILE A 69 -13.17 2.35 4.93
C ILE A 69 -13.65 1.75 6.27
N PRO A 70 -14.97 1.64 6.49
CA PRO A 70 -15.50 0.95 7.65
C PRO A 70 -15.05 -0.51 7.71
N LEU A 71 -14.88 -1.03 8.93
CA LEU A 71 -14.51 -2.43 9.17
C LEU A 71 -15.44 -3.39 8.41
N THR A 72 -16.74 -3.16 8.47
CA THR A 72 -17.75 -4.01 7.80
C THR A 72 -17.61 -4.05 6.28
N VAL A 73 -17.07 -2.99 5.66
CA VAL A 73 -16.79 -2.93 4.22
C VAL A 73 -15.48 -3.64 3.92
N GLY A 74 -14.46 -3.51 4.76
CA GLY A 74 -13.23 -4.29 4.66
C GLY A 74 -13.48 -5.80 4.74
N GLU A 75 -14.26 -6.24 5.73
CA GLU A 75 -14.72 -7.64 5.86
C GLU A 75 -15.47 -8.09 4.61
N TYR A 76 -16.27 -7.22 3.99
CA TYR A 76 -16.96 -7.54 2.74
C TYR A 76 -15.99 -7.73 1.57
N ILE A 77 -14.93 -6.91 1.46
CA ILE A 77 -13.89 -7.10 0.44
C ILE A 77 -13.19 -8.44 0.66
N GLU A 78 -12.85 -8.78 1.92
CA GLU A 78 -12.25 -10.06 2.30
C GLU A 78 -13.14 -11.24 1.93
N GLU A 79 -14.43 -11.22 2.33
CA GLU A 79 -15.42 -12.25 2.01
C GLU A 79 -15.51 -12.48 0.49
N VAL A 80 -15.65 -11.41 -0.30
CA VAL A 80 -15.87 -11.52 -1.74
C VAL A 80 -14.59 -12.00 -2.45
N LYS A 81 -13.41 -11.51 -2.04
CA LYS A 81 -12.12 -11.92 -2.63
C LYS A 81 -11.68 -13.32 -2.21
N ALA A 82 -11.92 -13.73 -0.97
CA ALA A 82 -11.53 -15.06 -0.45
C ALA A 82 -12.16 -16.20 -1.25
N HIS A 83 -13.30 -15.97 -1.87
CA HIS A 83 -13.95 -16.97 -2.72
C HIS A 83 -13.32 -17.10 -4.11
N GLY A 84 -12.37 -16.23 -4.51
CA GLY A 84 -11.63 -16.27 -5.78
C GLY A 84 -12.49 -16.20 -7.05
N LYS A 85 -13.81 -16.02 -6.88
CA LYS A 85 -14.83 -16.17 -7.92
C LYS A 85 -15.45 -14.86 -8.34
N PHE A 86 -15.33 -13.83 -7.51
CA PHE A 86 -16.05 -12.60 -7.68
C PHE A 86 -15.09 -11.45 -7.97
N SER A 87 -15.37 -10.75 -9.07
CA SER A 87 -14.62 -9.56 -9.46
C SER A 87 -15.22 -8.32 -8.77
N ILE A 88 -14.55 -7.17 -8.88
CA ILE A 88 -15.10 -5.89 -8.40
C ILE A 88 -16.48 -5.56 -9.03
N ILE A 89 -16.79 -6.14 -10.19
CA ILE A 89 -18.09 -5.94 -10.85
C ILE A 89 -19.22 -6.52 -10.00
N ASP A 90 -19.01 -7.63 -9.29
CA ASP A 90 -20.08 -8.27 -8.52
C ASP A 90 -20.66 -7.41 -7.39
N PRO A 91 -19.85 -6.83 -6.47
CA PRO A 91 -20.38 -5.93 -5.46
C PRO A 91 -21.01 -4.68 -6.06
N LEU A 92 -20.42 -4.10 -7.12
CA LEU A 92 -20.96 -2.91 -7.77
C LEU A 92 -22.27 -3.17 -8.50
N TRP A 93 -22.37 -4.31 -9.19
CA TRP A 93 -23.57 -4.73 -9.90
C TRP A 93 -24.72 -4.99 -8.92
N ARG A 94 -24.46 -5.63 -7.77
CA ARG A 94 -25.48 -5.84 -6.73
C ARG A 94 -26.05 -4.52 -6.20
N VAL A 95 -25.20 -3.51 -6.00
CA VAL A 95 -25.64 -2.17 -5.59
C VAL A 95 -26.51 -1.54 -6.68
N SER A 96 -26.06 -1.58 -7.94
CA SER A 96 -26.80 -1.02 -9.08
C SER A 96 -28.15 -1.71 -9.30
N ASP A 97 -28.18 -3.04 -9.25
CA ASP A 97 -29.38 -3.85 -9.46
C ASP A 97 -30.43 -3.57 -8.38
N ALA A 98 -30.02 -3.56 -7.12
CA ALA A 98 -30.90 -3.22 -6.00
C ALA A 98 -31.41 -1.78 -6.08
N LEU A 99 -30.56 -0.82 -6.44
CA LEU A 99 -30.97 0.57 -6.61
C LEU A 99 -32.05 0.71 -7.71
N SER A 100 -31.88 -0.03 -8.82
CA SER A 100 -32.82 0.02 -9.95
C SER A 100 -34.16 -0.71 -9.68
N THR A 101 -34.14 -1.75 -8.85
CA THR A 101 -35.31 -2.63 -8.65
C THR A 101 -36.16 -2.23 -7.45
N ILE A 102 -35.53 -1.81 -6.34
CA ILE A 102 -36.20 -1.59 -5.06
C ILE A 102 -35.86 -0.24 -4.40
N GLY A 103 -34.91 0.52 -4.99
CA GLY A 103 -34.48 1.82 -4.48
C GLY A 103 -33.50 1.72 -3.30
N GLU A 104 -32.92 2.87 -2.93
CA GLU A 104 -31.84 2.96 -1.94
C GLU A 104 -32.29 2.56 -0.51
N SER A 105 -33.59 2.73 -0.20
CA SER A 105 -34.14 2.48 1.13
C SER A 105 -34.02 1.03 1.61
N VAL A 106 -33.80 0.09 0.69
CA VAL A 106 -33.69 -1.34 1.00
C VAL A 106 -32.23 -1.82 1.00
N LEU A 107 -31.27 -0.95 0.66
CA LEU A 107 -29.85 -1.31 0.74
C LEU A 107 -29.44 -1.57 2.19
N GLY A 108 -28.70 -2.66 2.41
CA GLY A 108 -27.97 -2.86 3.66
C GLY A 108 -26.85 -1.82 3.80
N ASP A 109 -26.37 -1.61 5.03
CA ASP A 109 -25.40 -0.54 5.34
C ASP A 109 -24.13 -0.61 4.49
N ARG A 110 -23.60 -1.81 4.26
CA ARG A 110 -22.44 -2.05 3.39
C ARG A 110 -22.69 -1.58 1.95
N SER A 111 -23.83 -1.96 1.37
CA SER A 111 -24.20 -1.60 0.00
C SER A 111 -24.48 -0.10 -0.15
N ARG A 112 -25.09 0.51 0.86
CA ARG A 112 -25.30 1.96 0.90
C ARG A 112 -23.97 2.71 1.01
N TRP A 113 -23.04 2.22 1.82
CA TRP A 113 -21.71 2.81 1.89
C TRP A 113 -21.00 2.72 0.53
N VAL A 114 -21.00 1.55 -0.11
CA VAL A 114 -20.40 1.38 -1.46
C VAL A 114 -21.04 2.31 -2.50
N LEU A 115 -22.35 2.58 -2.41
CA LEU A 115 -23.04 3.52 -3.30
C LEU A 115 -22.48 4.95 -3.18
N HIS A 116 -22.22 5.42 -1.96
CA HIS A 116 -21.75 6.79 -1.70
C HIS A 116 -20.22 6.93 -1.72
N HIS A 117 -19.49 5.83 -1.64
CA HIS A 117 -18.03 5.77 -1.53
C HIS A 117 -17.40 4.80 -2.54
N SER A 118 -17.93 4.76 -3.77
CA SER A 118 -17.52 3.80 -4.80
C SER A 118 -16.04 3.90 -5.18
N ASP A 119 -15.48 5.11 -5.17
CA ASP A 119 -14.08 5.35 -5.51
C ASP A 119 -13.14 4.81 -4.43
N ASP A 120 -13.46 5.05 -3.16
CA ASP A 120 -12.70 4.50 -2.03
C ASP A 120 -12.81 2.98 -1.96
N PHE A 121 -14.01 2.44 -2.22
CA PHE A 121 -14.21 1.00 -2.35
C PHE A 121 -13.34 0.41 -3.47
N ALA A 122 -13.34 1.02 -4.65
CA ALA A 122 -12.57 0.55 -5.78
C ALA A 122 -11.06 0.64 -5.54
N ARG A 123 -10.59 1.70 -4.89
CA ARG A 123 -9.19 1.84 -4.50
C ARG A 123 -8.79 0.75 -3.49
N ALA A 124 -9.60 0.53 -2.44
CA ALA A 124 -9.34 -0.51 -1.44
C ALA A 124 -9.30 -1.89 -2.09
N TRP A 125 -10.23 -2.14 -3.02
CA TRP A 125 -10.27 -3.37 -3.80
C TRP A 125 -9.01 -3.57 -4.63
N VAL A 126 -8.61 -2.58 -5.45
CA VAL A 126 -7.47 -2.72 -6.37
C VAL A 126 -6.15 -2.82 -5.61
N LEU A 127 -5.96 -1.98 -4.58
CA LEU A 127 -4.77 -2.01 -3.75
C LEU A 127 -4.69 -3.30 -2.91
N GLY A 128 -5.84 -3.90 -2.59
CA GLY A 128 -5.91 -4.94 -1.58
C GLY A 128 -5.42 -4.44 -0.22
N ALA A 129 -5.47 -3.13 0.02
CA ALA A 129 -5.02 -2.52 1.26
C ALA A 129 -5.84 -1.27 1.57
N TRP A 130 -6.13 -1.07 2.85
CA TRP A 130 -6.94 0.05 3.33
C TRP A 130 -6.66 0.32 4.82
N ARG A 131 -7.14 1.46 5.30
CA ARG A 131 -7.17 1.79 6.73
C ARG A 131 -8.59 1.63 7.26
N VAL A 132 -8.75 0.94 8.39
CA VAL A 132 -10.03 0.78 9.07
C VAL A 132 -10.41 2.10 9.74
N GLU A 133 -11.62 2.60 9.44
CA GLU A 133 -12.11 3.89 9.96
C GLU A 133 -12.18 3.90 11.50
N GLU A 134 -12.63 2.80 12.09
CA GLU A 134 -12.92 2.69 13.52
C GLU A 134 -11.67 2.56 14.38
N THR A 135 -10.62 1.91 13.87
CA THR A 135 -9.40 1.58 14.65
C THR A 135 -8.15 2.27 14.13
N GLY A 136 -8.16 2.76 12.90
CA GLY A 136 -6.96 3.24 12.20
C GLY A 136 -6.01 2.13 11.78
N GLU A 137 -6.37 0.87 11.97
CA GLU A 137 -5.54 -0.29 11.59
C GLU A 137 -5.42 -0.40 10.07
N ILE A 138 -4.22 -0.73 9.58
CA ILE A 138 -3.99 -0.99 8.15
C ILE A 138 -4.20 -2.48 7.91
N VAL A 139 -5.08 -2.81 6.97
CA VAL A 139 -5.28 -4.16 6.46
C VAL A 139 -4.61 -4.26 5.10
N LYS A 140 -3.91 -5.37 4.86
CA LYS A 140 -3.31 -5.72 3.56
C LYS A 140 -3.63 -7.18 3.26
N LEU A 141 -4.32 -7.42 2.15
CA LEU A 141 -4.55 -8.74 1.60
C LEU A 141 -3.31 -9.19 0.86
N GLU A 142 -2.73 -10.32 1.29
CA GLU A 142 -1.66 -10.97 0.54
C GLU A 142 -2.23 -11.47 -0.79
N ALA A 143 -1.56 -11.16 -1.89
CA ALA A 143 -1.92 -11.74 -3.18
C ALA A 143 -1.63 -13.26 -3.10
N GLU A 144 -2.66 -14.10 -3.26
CA GLU A 144 -2.41 -15.51 -3.57
C GLU A 144 -1.60 -15.57 -4.87
N LYS A 145 -0.40 -16.14 -4.78
CA LYS A 145 0.52 -16.39 -5.89
C LYS A 145 0.02 -17.51 -6.79
#